data_AF-A0A015JEK8-F1
#
_entry.id   AF-A0A015JEK8-F1
#
_cell.length_a   1.000
_cell.length_b   1.000
_cell.length_c   1.000
_cell.angle_alpha   90.00
_cell.angle_beta   90.00
_cell.angle_gamma   90.00
#
_symmetry.space_group_name_H-M   'P 1'
#
loop_
_entity.id
_entity.type
_entity.pdbx_description
1 polymer ?
#
loop_
_entity_poly.entity_id
_entity_poly.type
_entity_poly.pdbx_seq_one_letter_code
_entity_poly.pdbx_strand_id
1 'polypeptide(L)'
;MRIINYYGKSGRVTLDNFNQEVKIYFDKIKELVRESKAQNAEIILLGDFNLHYEKYLDDKNNNRKMKKEYKLFEWIEDEQNFYDPFYIMFDNLSQHSLNTFYPFNTNQNPSRIDYIWVTENLFSETQECKIVNTTTINTDHRMLVYSIWSEDLIGNIANIKRK
;
A
#
# COMPACT_ATOMS: atom_id res chain seq x y z
N MET A 1 -12.63 -11.17 -2.62
CA MET A 1 -11.44 -10.27 -2.61
C MET A 1 -11.72 -9.04 -3.47
N ARG A 2 -11.31 -7.85 -3.02
CA ARG A 2 -11.30 -6.60 -3.80
C ARG A 2 -9.86 -6.08 -3.92
N ILE A 3 -9.49 -5.63 -5.12
CA ILE A 3 -8.22 -4.94 -5.38
C ILE A 3 -8.54 -3.46 -5.66
N ILE A 4 -7.88 -2.57 -4.93
CA ILE A 4 -7.99 -1.12 -5.07
C ILE A 4 -6.61 -0.62 -5.51
N ASN A 5 -6.51 -0.14 -6.75
CA ASN A 5 -5.29 0.48 -7.27
C ASN A 5 -5.39 2.01 -7.11
N TYR A 6 -4.42 2.60 -6.43
CA TYR A 6 -4.35 4.03 -6.14
C TYR A 6 -3.11 4.65 -6.80
N TYR A 7 -3.32 5.77 -7.49
CA TYR A 7 -2.25 6.60 -8.02
C TYR A 7 -2.36 7.99 -7.39
N GLY A 8 -1.52 8.23 -6.38
CA GLY A 8 -1.45 9.49 -5.66
C GLY A 8 -0.81 10.59 -6.51
N LYS A 9 -1.30 11.81 -6.35
CA LYS A 9 -0.79 12.95 -7.11
C LYS A 9 0.62 13.34 -6.62
N SER A 10 1.56 13.47 -7.56
CA SER A 10 2.91 13.96 -7.31
C SER A 10 2.98 15.49 -7.35
N GLY A 11 4.00 16.07 -6.68
CA GLY A 11 4.36 17.49 -6.79
C GLY A 11 3.85 18.42 -5.67
N ARG A 12 4.36 19.66 -5.67
CA ARG A 12 3.92 20.73 -4.75
C ARG A 12 2.56 21.24 -5.18
N VAL A 13 1.51 20.56 -4.74
CA VAL A 13 0.15 21.07 -4.85
C VAL A 13 0.01 22.25 -3.89
N THR A 14 -0.60 23.36 -4.32
CA THR A 14 -0.98 24.43 -3.39
C THR A 14 -1.85 23.84 -2.28
N LEU A 15 -1.72 24.34 -1.05
CA LEU A 15 -2.38 23.76 0.13
C LEU A 15 -3.89 23.55 -0.10
N ASP A 16 -4.53 24.45 -0.86
CA ASP A 16 -5.97 24.41 -1.16
C ASP A 16 -6.35 23.31 -2.16
N ASN A 17 -5.56 23.11 -3.22
CA ASN A 17 -5.79 22.03 -4.20
C ASN A 17 -5.46 20.66 -3.61
N PHE A 18 -4.46 20.59 -2.71
CA PHE A 18 -4.13 19.38 -1.98
C PHE A 18 -5.31 18.93 -1.11
N ASN A 19 -5.96 19.87 -0.41
CA ASN A 19 -7.06 19.57 0.50
C ASN A 19 -8.30 19.02 -0.20
N GLN A 20 -8.59 19.42 -1.44
CA GLN A 20 -9.81 18.98 -2.13
C GLN A 20 -9.62 17.63 -2.84
N GLU A 21 -8.56 17.47 -3.62
CA GLU A 21 -8.36 16.25 -4.41
C GLU A 21 -7.96 15.06 -3.55
N VAL A 22 -7.06 15.24 -2.58
CA VAL A 22 -6.63 14.16 -1.66
C VAL A 22 -7.81 13.70 -0.83
N LYS A 23 -8.66 14.62 -0.41
CA LYS A 23 -9.89 14.27 0.30
C LYS A 23 -10.82 13.43 -0.57
N ILE A 24 -11.04 13.79 -1.84
CA ILE A 24 -11.90 13.02 -2.74
C ILE A 24 -11.37 11.59 -2.91
N TYR A 25 -10.07 11.42 -3.17
CA TYR A 25 -9.49 10.08 -3.35
C TYR A 25 -9.50 9.28 -2.05
N PHE A 26 -9.15 9.88 -0.91
CA PHE A 26 -9.18 9.20 0.38
C PHE A 26 -10.61 8.81 0.75
N ASP A 27 -11.59 9.70 0.58
CA ASP A 27 -12.99 9.40 0.84
C ASP A 27 -13.48 8.25 -0.05
N LYS A 28 -13.05 8.19 -1.32
CA LYS A 28 -13.37 7.07 -2.22
C LYS A 28 -12.70 5.76 -1.80
N ILE A 29 -11.44 5.78 -1.38
CA ILE A 29 -10.77 4.59 -0.81
C ILE A 29 -11.54 4.10 0.42
N LYS A 30 -11.91 5.01 1.34
CA LYS A 30 -12.69 4.70 2.55
C LYS A 30 -14.06 4.13 2.23
N GLU A 31 -14.74 4.64 1.21
CA GLU A 31 -16.00 4.09 0.69
C GLU A 31 -15.80 2.66 0.17
N LEU A 32 -14.82 2.44 -0.72
CA LEU A 32 -14.55 1.13 -1.30
C LEU A 32 -14.16 0.08 -0.25
N VAL A 33 -13.40 0.46 0.77
CA VAL A 33 -13.05 -0.42 1.90
C VAL A 33 -14.30 -0.75 2.73
N ARG A 34 -15.15 0.23 3.05
CA ARG A 34 -16.40 -0.01 3.78
C ARG A 34 -17.34 -0.95 3.04
N GLU A 35 -17.52 -0.75 1.74
CA GLU A 35 -18.31 -1.65 0.89
C GLU A 35 -17.76 -3.07 0.87
N SER A 36 -16.43 -3.20 0.80
CA SER A 36 -15.76 -4.51 0.78
C SER A 36 -15.94 -5.23 2.10
N LYS A 37 -15.75 -4.54 3.22
CA LYS A 37 -15.98 -5.09 4.57
C LYS A 37 -17.44 -5.50 4.76
N ALA A 38 -18.40 -4.72 4.27
CA ALA A 38 -19.82 -5.08 4.29
C ALA A 38 -20.14 -6.36 3.50
N GLN A 39 -19.29 -6.72 2.53
CA GLN A 39 -19.39 -7.96 1.75
C GLN A 39 -18.48 -9.07 2.27
N ASN A 40 -17.85 -8.91 3.45
CA ASN A 40 -16.83 -9.81 3.99
C ASN A 40 -15.69 -10.11 2.99
N ALA A 41 -15.35 -9.13 2.15
CA ALA A 41 -14.29 -9.28 1.17
C ALA A 41 -12.92 -8.91 1.77
N GLU A 42 -11.94 -9.78 1.53
CA GLU A 42 -10.51 -9.46 1.69
C GLU A 42 -10.08 -8.34 0.73
N ILE A 43 -9.15 -7.47 1.15
CA ILE A 43 -8.81 -6.23 0.43
C ILE A 43 -7.31 -6.12 0.20
N ILE A 44 -6.93 -5.83 -1.04
CA ILE A 44 -5.58 -5.37 -1.39
C ILE A 44 -5.70 -3.91 -1.85
N LEU A 45 -5.06 -2.99 -1.13
CA LEU A 45 -4.90 -1.60 -1.53
C LEU A 45 -3.45 -1.39 -1.96
N LEU A 46 -3.22 -1.05 -3.23
CA LEU A 46 -1.89 -0.98 -3.81
C LEU A 46 -1.72 0.20 -4.75
N GLY A 47 -0.46 0.53 -5.05
CA GLY A 47 -0.10 1.45 -6.13
C GLY A 47 0.98 2.45 -5.70
N ASP A 48 1.17 3.50 -6.51
CA ASP A 48 2.04 4.62 -6.21
C ASP A 48 1.28 5.64 -5.37
N PHE A 49 1.64 5.78 -4.09
CA PHE A 49 0.96 6.70 -3.19
C PHE A 49 1.52 8.12 -3.30
N ASN A 50 2.71 8.31 -3.87
CA ASN A 50 3.48 9.56 -3.82
C ASN A 50 3.66 10.12 -2.40
N LEU A 51 3.71 9.23 -1.40
CA LEU A 51 3.86 9.56 0.03
C LEU A 51 4.97 8.72 0.67
N HIS A 52 5.65 9.29 1.66
CA HIS A 52 6.73 8.61 2.38
C HIS A 52 6.24 8.07 3.72
N TYR A 53 6.11 6.75 3.83
CA TYR A 53 5.69 6.08 5.07
C TYR A 53 6.65 6.33 6.23
N GLU A 54 7.96 6.40 5.98
CA GLU A 54 8.96 6.73 7.01
C GLU A 54 8.73 8.10 7.67
N LYS A 55 8.25 9.10 6.92
CA LYS A 55 7.91 10.41 7.48
C LYS A 55 6.67 10.35 8.37
N TYR A 56 5.70 9.51 7.98
CA TYR A 56 4.54 9.19 8.83
C TYR A 56 4.99 8.51 10.14
N LEU A 57 5.85 7.49 10.06
CA LEU A 57 6.40 6.81 11.24
C LEU A 57 7.20 7.76 12.14
N ASP A 58 8.03 8.62 11.57
CA ASP A 58 8.79 9.62 12.32
C ASP A 58 7.87 10.59 13.08
N ASP A 59 6.81 11.08 12.42
CA ASP A 59 5.81 11.94 13.09
C ASP A 59 5.04 11.16 14.17
N LYS A 60 4.65 9.89 13.92
CA LYS A 60 3.95 9.01 14.87
C LYS A 60 4.80 8.69 16.11
N ASN A 61 6.03 8.20 15.91
CA ASN A 61 6.94 7.78 16.98
C ASN A 61 7.39 8.94 17.88
N ASN A 62 7.43 10.15 17.34
CA ASN A 62 7.78 11.36 18.09
C ASN A 62 6.55 12.13 18.61
N ASN A 63 5.35 11.56 18.55
CA ASN A 63 4.09 12.20 18.97
C ASN A 63 3.88 13.60 18.34
N ARG A 64 4.32 13.79 17.10
CA ARG A 64 4.12 15.04 16.37
C ARG A 64 2.72 15.07 15.76
N LYS A 65 2.22 16.27 15.50
CA LYS A 65 0.93 16.45 14.84
C LYS A 65 0.98 15.84 13.44
N MET A 66 0.16 14.82 13.20
CA MET A 66 0.08 14.14 11.91
C MET A 66 -0.34 15.09 10.79
N LYS A 67 0.43 15.10 9.71
CA LYS A 67 0.11 15.90 8.53
C LYS A 67 -1.03 15.28 7.74
N LYS A 68 -1.81 16.12 7.04
CA LYS A 68 -3.04 15.68 6.36
C LYS A 68 -2.76 14.61 5.31
N GLU A 69 -1.65 14.75 4.59
CA GLU A 69 -1.17 13.82 3.59
C GLU A 69 -0.99 12.40 4.13
N TYR A 70 -0.59 12.25 5.39
CA TYR A 70 -0.29 10.97 6.02
C TYR A 70 -1.48 10.37 6.78
N LYS A 71 -2.62 11.08 6.85
CA LYS A 71 -3.83 10.55 7.50
C LYS A 71 -4.39 9.30 6.82
N LEU A 72 -4.04 9.05 5.56
CA LEU A 72 -4.41 7.78 4.93
C LEU A 72 -3.64 6.61 5.56
N PHE A 73 -2.34 6.76 5.86
CA PHE A 73 -1.58 5.70 6.52
C PHE A 73 -2.08 5.46 7.95
N GLU A 74 -2.30 6.53 8.72
CA GLU A 74 -2.93 6.45 10.05
C GLU A 74 -4.26 5.69 9.99
N TRP A 75 -5.13 6.03 9.03
CA TRP A 75 -6.42 5.37 8.87
C TRP A 75 -6.29 3.89 8.44
N ILE A 76 -5.40 3.57 7.50
CA ILE A 76 -5.15 2.21 7.02
C ILE A 76 -4.63 1.31 8.16
N GLU A 77 -3.62 1.79 8.90
CA GLU A 77 -2.95 1.03 9.95
C GLU A 77 -3.79 0.95 11.22
N ASP A 78 -4.18 2.10 11.78
CA ASP A 78 -4.77 2.16 13.13
C ASP A 78 -6.28 1.87 13.13
N GLU A 79 -7.00 2.29 12.09
CA GLU A 79 -8.46 2.10 12.03
C GLU A 79 -8.89 0.87 11.21
N GLN A 80 -8.14 0.51 10.16
CA GLN A 80 -8.50 -0.61 9.29
C GLN A 80 -7.79 -1.92 9.62
N ASN A 81 -6.71 -1.88 10.42
CA ASN A 81 -5.83 -3.01 10.71
C ASN A 81 -5.30 -3.69 9.45
N PHE A 82 -4.83 -2.89 8.48
CA PHE A 82 -4.17 -3.39 7.29
C PHE A 82 -2.67 -3.46 7.53
N TYR A 83 -2.02 -4.41 6.86
CA TYR A 83 -0.61 -4.70 6.99
C TYR A 83 0.11 -4.39 5.69
N ASP A 84 1.33 -3.85 5.79
CA ASP A 84 2.26 -3.74 4.68
C ASP A 84 3.22 -4.94 4.73
N PRO A 85 3.04 -5.96 3.87
CA PRO A 85 3.84 -7.18 3.94
C PRO A 85 5.32 -6.93 3.70
N PHE A 86 5.66 -5.93 2.88
CA PHE A 86 7.04 -5.59 2.57
C PHE A 86 7.72 -4.95 3.77
N TYR A 87 7.05 -4.03 4.46
CA TYR A 87 7.62 -3.45 5.67
C TYR A 87 7.95 -4.56 6.68
N ILE A 88 7.00 -5.45 6.97
CA ILE A 88 7.16 -6.47 8.00
C ILE A 88 8.18 -7.55 7.62
N MET A 89 8.17 -8.03 6.37
CA MET A 89 9.09 -9.08 5.93
C MET A 89 10.54 -8.60 5.80
N PHE A 90 10.75 -7.32 5.49
CA PHE A 90 12.09 -6.76 5.29
C PHE A 90 12.61 -5.94 6.49
N ASP A 91 11.81 -5.66 7.53
CA ASP A 91 12.20 -4.86 8.72
C ASP A 91 13.50 -5.37 9.38
N ASN A 92 13.70 -6.70 9.37
CA ASN A 92 14.86 -7.35 9.96
C ASN A 92 16.05 -7.51 9.00
N LEU A 93 15.90 -7.12 7.74
CA LEU A 93 16.91 -7.29 6.70
C LEU A 93 17.57 -5.94 6.41
N SER A 94 18.49 -5.54 7.29
CA SER A 94 19.26 -4.27 7.25
C SER A 94 20.01 -3.99 5.93
N GLN A 95 20.03 -4.93 4.99
CA GLN A 95 20.70 -4.82 3.69
C GLN A 95 19.77 -4.48 2.51
N HIS A 96 18.44 -4.50 2.69
CA HIS A 96 17.51 -4.24 1.60
C HIS A 96 16.89 -2.85 1.68
N SER A 97 17.25 -1.99 0.73
CA SER A 97 16.50 -0.75 0.50
C SER A 97 15.11 -1.09 -0.03
N LEU A 98 14.08 -0.63 0.68
CA LEU A 98 12.68 -0.73 0.25
C LEU A 98 12.29 0.35 -0.77
N ASN A 99 13.26 1.08 -1.33
CA ASN A 99 12.99 2.13 -2.30
C ASN A 99 12.38 1.52 -3.57
N THR A 100 11.26 2.10 -3.98
CA THR A 100 10.55 1.72 -5.19
C THR A 100 10.67 2.79 -6.27
N PHE A 101 11.01 4.03 -5.92
CA PHE A 101 11.23 5.13 -6.85
C PHE A 101 12.69 5.55 -6.89
N TYR A 102 13.24 5.65 -8.08
CA TYR A 102 14.61 6.01 -8.42
C TYR A 102 14.60 7.11 -9.48
N PRO A 103 14.53 8.38 -9.07
CA PRO A 103 14.36 9.49 -10.01
C PRO A 103 15.48 9.50 -11.05
N PHE A 104 15.12 9.74 -12.31
CA PHE A 104 16.11 9.88 -13.39
C PHE A 104 17.10 11.03 -13.14
N ASN A 105 16.67 12.07 -12.41
CA ASN A 105 17.56 13.11 -11.92
C ASN A 105 18.30 12.63 -10.67
N THR A 106 19.58 12.32 -10.82
CA THR A 106 20.45 11.78 -9.76
C THR A 106 20.69 12.73 -8.59
N ASN A 107 20.25 13.99 -8.66
CA ASN A 107 20.28 14.92 -7.53
C ASN A 107 19.11 14.70 -6.55
N GLN A 108 18.15 13.86 -6.90
CA GLN A 108 17.04 13.48 -6.03
C GLN A 108 17.33 12.12 -5.40
N ASN A 109 16.98 11.97 -4.12
CA ASN A 109 17.19 10.71 -3.41
C ASN A 109 16.11 9.69 -3.82
N PRO A 110 16.49 8.42 -3.99
CA PRO A 110 15.52 7.33 -4.11
C PRO A 110 14.61 7.26 -2.89
N SER A 111 13.40 6.76 -3.07
CA SER A 111 12.40 6.68 -2.00
C SER A 111 11.44 5.52 -2.17
N ARG A 112 10.86 5.07 -1.07
CA ARG A 112 9.68 4.21 -1.07
C ARG A 112 8.42 5.06 -1.18
N ILE A 113 7.68 4.90 -2.26
CA ILE A 113 6.39 5.59 -2.50
C ILE A 113 5.31 4.67 -3.06
N ASP A 114 5.68 3.47 -3.51
CA ASP A 114 4.77 2.41 -3.88
C ASP A 114 4.55 1.49 -2.68
N TYR A 115 3.29 1.09 -2.45
CA TYR A 115 2.93 0.23 -1.32
C TYR A 115 1.89 -0.82 -1.71
N ILE A 116 1.86 -1.89 -0.93
CA ILE A 116 0.80 -2.89 -0.92
C ILE A 116 0.34 -3.01 0.53
N TRP A 117 -0.92 -2.69 0.79
CA TRP A 117 -1.60 -2.83 2.08
C TRP A 117 -2.69 -3.89 1.96
N VAL A 118 -2.72 -4.82 2.91
CA VAL A 118 -3.62 -5.98 2.86
C VAL A 118 -4.33 -6.21 4.18
N THR A 119 -5.52 -6.82 4.13
CA THR A 119 -6.21 -7.33 5.31
C THR A 119 -5.45 -8.47 5.99
N GLU A 120 -5.69 -8.67 7.29
CA GLU A 120 -4.98 -9.64 8.14
C GLU A 120 -4.95 -11.08 7.59
N ASN A 121 -6.06 -11.56 7.05
CA ASN A 121 -6.12 -12.91 6.48
C ASN A 121 -5.21 -13.03 5.26
N LEU A 122 -5.24 -12.04 4.34
CA LEU A 122 -4.32 -12.01 3.21
C LEU A 122 -2.86 -11.93 3.67
N PHE A 123 -2.58 -11.10 4.69
CA PHE A 123 -1.24 -11.00 5.25
C PHE A 123 -0.75 -12.37 5.78
N SER A 124 -1.60 -13.11 6.46
CA SER A 124 -1.29 -14.44 7.00
C SER A 124 -0.99 -15.47 5.90
N GLU A 125 -1.59 -15.30 4.72
CA GLU A 125 -1.34 -16.13 3.53
C GLU A 125 -0.14 -15.66 2.69
N THR A 126 0.65 -14.70 3.16
CA THR A 126 1.81 -14.18 2.42
C THR A 126 2.83 -15.28 2.17
N GLN A 127 3.07 -15.57 0.89
CA GLN A 127 4.10 -16.51 0.46
C GLN A 127 5.42 -15.78 0.20
N GLU A 128 5.38 -14.68 -0.54
CA GLU A 128 6.59 -13.99 -0.99
C GLU A 128 6.34 -12.52 -1.31
N CYS A 129 7.30 -11.67 -0.91
CA CYS A 129 7.40 -10.28 -1.33
C CYS A 129 8.72 -10.04 -2.07
N LYS A 130 8.67 -9.40 -3.24
CA LYS A 130 9.86 -9.04 -4.04
C LYS A 130 9.75 -7.63 -4.59
N ILE A 131 10.87 -6.91 -4.60
CA ILE A 131 11.02 -5.64 -5.30
C ILE A 131 11.94 -5.89 -6.50
N VAL A 132 11.42 -5.75 -7.72
CA VAL A 132 12.15 -6.08 -8.95
C VAL A 132 12.23 -4.90 -9.92
N ASN A 133 13.35 -4.80 -10.63
CA ASN A 133 13.47 -3.87 -11.74
C ASN A 133 12.69 -4.42 -12.94
N THR A 134 11.88 -3.58 -13.59
CA THR A 134 11.25 -3.95 -14.87
C THR A 134 12.24 -3.67 -16.00
N THR A 135 12.69 -4.71 -16.71
CA THR A 135 13.68 -4.54 -17.79
C THR A 135 13.05 -4.13 -19.13
N THR A 136 11.72 -4.23 -19.24
CA THR A 136 10.98 -4.02 -20.49
C THR A 136 10.24 -2.69 -20.55
N ILE A 137 10.19 -1.94 -19.45
CA ILE A 137 9.48 -0.66 -19.34
C ILE A 137 10.49 0.38 -18.88
N ASN A 138 10.57 1.51 -19.61
CA ASN A 138 11.35 2.65 -19.17
C ASN A 138 10.60 3.39 -18.06
N THR A 139 10.96 3.12 -16.81
CA THR A 139 10.34 3.69 -15.62
C THR A 139 11.39 3.96 -14.55
N ASP A 140 11.17 5.00 -13.75
CA ASP A 140 11.89 5.30 -12.53
C ASP A 140 11.35 4.51 -11.32
N HIS A 141 10.31 3.70 -11.51
CA HIS A 141 9.76 2.84 -10.47
C HIS A 141 10.21 1.37 -10.60
N ARG A 142 10.34 0.70 -9.45
CA ARG A 142 10.49 -0.75 -9.32
C ARG A 142 9.14 -1.38 -9.04
N MET A 143 8.93 -2.60 -9.54
CA MET A 143 7.71 -3.36 -9.34
C MET A 143 7.73 -4.04 -7.97
N LEU A 144 6.65 -3.86 -7.21
CA LEU A 144 6.32 -4.67 -6.05
C LEU A 144 5.59 -5.94 -6.50
N VAL A 145 6.10 -7.11 -6.11
CA VAL A 145 5.48 -8.41 -6.36
C VAL A 145 5.09 -9.01 -5.02
N TYR A 146 3.79 -9.25 -4.85
CA TYR A 146 3.20 -9.85 -3.66
C TYR A 146 2.50 -11.15 -4.05
N SER A 147 2.96 -12.27 -3.48
CA SER A 147 2.42 -13.61 -3.73
C SER A 147 1.78 -14.14 -2.45
N ILE A 148 0.61 -14.76 -2.59
CA ILE A 148 -0.18 -15.33 -1.50
C ILE A 148 -0.60 -16.75 -1.85
N TRP A 149 -0.76 -17.59 -0.82
CA TRP A 149 -1.52 -18.83 -0.95
C TRP A 149 -2.98 -18.48 -1.15
N SER A 150 -3.64 -19.16 -2.08
CA SER A 150 -5.01 -18.83 -2.52
C SER A 150 -6.04 -19.87 -2.10
N GLU A 151 -5.56 -21.01 -1.61
CA GLU A 151 -6.32 -22.19 -1.25
C GLU A 151 -7.40 -21.87 -0.20
N ASP A 152 -7.03 -21.10 0.82
CA ASP A 152 -7.92 -20.70 1.91
C ASP A 152 -8.71 -19.40 1.61
N LEU A 153 -8.25 -18.59 0.65
CA LEU A 153 -8.91 -17.34 0.24
C LEU A 153 -10.07 -17.56 -0.73
N ILE A 154 -10.00 -18.60 -1.55
CA ILE A 154 -11.01 -18.94 -2.56
C ILE A 154 -11.99 -19.99 -2.04
N GLY A 155 -11.71 -20.61 -0.88
CA GLY A 155 -12.64 -21.46 -0.15
C GLY A 155 -13.26 -22.57 -1.00
N ASN A 156 -12.64 -23.75 -1.03
CA ASN A 156 -13.33 -25.02 -1.25
C ASN A 156 -14.31 -25.08 -2.45
N ILE A 157 -13.93 -24.58 -3.63
CA ILE A 157 -14.69 -24.87 -4.87
C ILE A 157 -14.82 -26.40 -5.07
N ALA A 158 -13.87 -27.19 -4.52
CA ALA A 158 -13.89 -28.64 -4.54
C ALA A 158 -15.07 -29.31 -3.79
N ASN A 159 -15.72 -28.63 -2.84
CA ASN A 159 -16.84 -29.22 -2.07
C ASN A 159 -18.23 -28.81 -2.58
N ILE A 160 -18.33 -28.02 -3.65
CA ILE A 160 -19.61 -27.54 -4.20
C ILE A 160 -20.21 -28.51 -5.26
N LYS A 161 -19.52 -29.61 -5.62
CA LYS A 161 -20.06 -30.64 -6.53
C LYS A 161 -20.07 -32.04 -5.94
N ARG A 162 -20.78 -32.25 -4.83
CA ARG A 162 -21.35 -33.56 -4.44
C ARG A 162 -22.63 -33.39 -3.61
N LYS A 163 -23.72 -32.98 -4.25
CA LYS A 163 -25.09 -33.27 -3.82
C LYS A 163 -25.93 -33.55 -5.06
#